data_AF-A0A2D7N8X6-F1
#
_entry.id   AF-A0A2D7N8X6-F1
#
_cell.length_a   1.000
_cell.length_b   1.000
_cell.length_c   1.000
_cell.angle_alpha   90.00
_cell.angle_beta   90.00
_cell.angle_gamma   90.00
#
_symmetry.space_group_name_H-M   'P 1'
#
loop_
_entity.id
_entity.type
_entity.pdbx_description
1 polymer ?
#
loop_
_entity_poly.entity_id
_entity_poly.type
_entity_poly.pdbx_seq_one_letter_code
_entity_poly.pdbx_strand_id
1 'polypeptide(L)'
;MNEAENDKSLKLSNILKKGNWTVKQFYPIENTNNFEVKIIFKNLPGVLISDFFAPNTINHLSMNKDKVYITSTGIDDVSWKYELDRISED
;
A
#
# COMPACT_ATOMS: atom_id res chain seq x y z
N MET A 1 23.56 -10.31 -4.39
CA MET A 1 22.45 -9.41 -4.04
C MET A 1 23.04 -8.03 -3.80
N ASN A 2 22.59 -7.02 -4.54
CA ASN A 2 23.15 -5.67 -4.51
C ASN A 2 22.77 -4.97 -3.19
N GLU A 3 23.76 -4.38 -2.50
CA GLU A 3 23.55 -3.65 -1.23
C GLU A 3 22.51 -2.51 -1.36
N ALA A 4 22.41 -1.90 -2.54
CA ALA A 4 21.44 -0.84 -2.84
C ALA A 4 19.97 -1.33 -2.91
N GLU A 5 19.72 -2.60 -3.24
CA GLU A 5 18.36 -3.17 -3.21
C GLU A 5 17.94 -3.49 -1.78
N ASN A 6 18.90 -3.88 -0.93
CA ASN A 6 18.67 -4.19 0.47
C ASN A 6 18.29 -2.94 1.28
N ASP A 7 18.95 -1.82 1.03
CA ASP A 7 18.66 -0.55 1.72
C ASP A 7 17.28 0.04 1.36
N LYS A 8 16.86 -0.10 0.09
CA LYS A 8 15.50 0.29 -0.35
C LYS A 8 14.41 -0.58 0.28
N SER A 9 14.63 -1.90 0.35
CA SER A 9 13.72 -2.84 1.00
C SER A 9 13.56 -2.54 2.50
N LEU A 10 14.66 -2.23 3.19
CA LEU A 10 14.64 -1.86 4.60
C LEU A 10 13.81 -0.60 4.86
N LYS A 11 14.00 0.45 4.06
CA LYS A 11 13.28 1.73 4.17
C LYS A 11 11.78 1.56 3.92
N LEU A 12 11.40 0.74 2.94
CA LEU A 12 10.00 0.44 2.65
C LEU A 12 9.34 -0.33 3.80
N SER A 13 9.98 -1.38 4.32
CA SER A 13 9.46 -2.16 5.45
C SER A 13 9.21 -1.29 6.69
N ASN A 14 10.09 -0.32 6.95
CA ASN A 14 9.94 0.64 8.05
C ASN A 14 8.76 1.60 7.83
N ILE A 15 8.45 1.98 6.59
CA ILE A 15 7.28 2.82 6.27
C ILE A 15 6.00 2.02 6.44
N LEU A 16 5.96 0.78 5.94
CA LEU A 16 4.80 -0.11 6.03
C LEU A 16 4.38 -0.37 7.48
N LYS A 17 5.34 -0.52 8.39
CA LYS A 17 5.08 -0.77 9.81
C LYS A 17 4.51 0.43 10.58
N LYS A 18 4.54 1.64 10.01
CA LYS A 18 4.08 2.85 10.69
C LYS A 18 2.57 3.04 10.60
N GLY A 19 2.01 3.54 11.70
CA GLY A 19 0.64 4.07 11.77
C GLY A 19 -0.45 3.07 11.42
N ASN A 20 -1.62 3.63 11.09
CA ASN A 20 -2.83 2.89 10.78
C ASN A 20 -3.20 3.11 9.31
N TRP A 21 -3.34 2.03 8.58
CA TRP A 21 -3.58 2.03 7.15
C TRP A 21 -5.05 1.84 6.81
N THR A 22 -5.50 2.50 5.76
CA THR A 22 -6.76 2.19 5.09
C THR A 22 -6.47 1.34 3.86
N VAL A 23 -7.15 0.19 3.77
CA VAL A 23 -7.02 -0.75 2.65
C VAL A 23 -8.22 -0.61 1.74
N LYS A 24 -7.96 -0.33 0.47
CA LYS A 24 -8.95 -0.17 -0.59
C LYS A 24 -8.68 -1.17 -1.71
N GLN A 25 -9.76 -1.67 -2.29
CA GLN A 25 -9.73 -2.54 -3.45
C GLN A 25 -10.36 -1.81 -4.63
N PHE A 26 -9.71 -1.90 -5.79
CA PHE A 26 -10.17 -1.30 -7.03
C PHE A 26 -10.66 -2.39 -7.96
N TYR A 27 -11.91 -2.26 -8.37
CA TYR A 27 -12.52 -3.15 -9.36
C TYR A 27 -12.75 -2.36 -10.64
N PRO A 28 -12.28 -2.84 -11.80
CA PRO A 28 -12.71 -2.25 -13.06
C PRO A 28 -14.23 -2.43 -13.20
N ILE A 29 -14.94 -1.35 -13.50
CA ILE A 29 -16.36 -1.44 -13.82
C ILE A 29 -16.45 -1.89 -15.28
N GLU A 30 -17.03 -3.06 -15.54
CA GLU A 30 -17.15 -3.62 -16.89
C GLU A 30 -17.66 -2.60 -17.91
N ASN A 31 -17.02 -2.59 -19.08
CA ASN A 31 -17.35 -1.72 -20.20
C ASN A 31 -17.21 -0.21 -19.92
N THR A 32 -16.43 0.18 -18.91
CA THR A 32 -16.09 1.58 -18.65
C THR A 32 -14.60 1.74 -18.36
N ASN A 33 -14.08 2.97 -18.48
CA ASN A 33 -12.75 3.34 -17.98
C ASN A 33 -12.76 3.70 -16.48
N ASN A 34 -13.82 3.35 -15.76
CA ASN A 34 -14.01 3.70 -14.36
C ASN A 34 -13.70 2.51 -13.45
N PHE A 35 -13.40 2.82 -12.19
CA PHE A 35 -13.16 1.83 -11.15
C PHE A 35 -14.12 2.03 -9.99
N GLU A 36 -14.65 0.93 -9.47
CA GLU A 36 -15.32 0.92 -8.18
C GLU A 36 -14.28 0.78 -7.07
N VAL A 37 -14.42 1.59 -6.02
CA VAL A 37 -13.52 1.57 -4.87
C VAL A 37 -14.27 1.04 -3.66
N LYS A 38 -13.81 -0.11 -3.15
CA LYS A 38 -14.34 -0.70 -1.92
C LYS A 38 -13.33 -0.56 -0.80
N ILE A 39 -13.73 0.04 0.32
CA ILE A 39 -12.92 0.04 1.54
C ILE A 39 -13.08 -1.31 2.20
N ILE A 40 -11.98 -2.05 2.35
CA ILE A 40 -11.97 -3.39 2.95
C ILE A 40 -11.65 -3.30 4.44
N PHE A 41 -10.61 -2.54 4.78
CA PHE A 41 -10.21 -2.30 6.16
C PHE A 41 -9.98 -0.82 6.42
N LYS A 42 -10.41 -0.37 7.60
CA LYS A 42 -10.07 0.94 8.15
C LYS A 42 -9.18 0.74 9.36
N ASN A 43 -8.18 1.61 9.53
CA ASN A 43 -7.27 1.62 10.66
C ASN A 43 -6.52 0.30 10.91
N LEU A 44 -6.05 -0.35 9.85
CA LEU A 44 -5.26 -1.57 9.98
C LEU A 44 -3.84 -1.24 10.48
N PRO A 45 -3.37 -1.85 11.58
CA PRO A 45 -2.01 -1.62 12.07
C PRO A 45 -0.96 -1.93 11.01
N GLY A 46 0.02 -1.03 10.84
CA GLY A 46 1.08 -1.17 9.84
C GLY A 46 1.91 -2.47 9.95
N VAL A 47 2.00 -3.05 11.14
CA VAL A 47 2.65 -4.36 11.32
C VAL A 47 1.96 -5.46 10.51
N LEU A 48 0.62 -5.48 10.46
CA LEU A 48 -0.15 -6.46 9.68
C LEU A 48 -0.03 -6.20 8.18
N ILE A 49 0.09 -4.94 7.79
CA ILE A 49 0.38 -4.53 6.41
C ILE A 49 1.75 -5.06 5.99
N SER A 50 2.78 -4.86 6.80
CA SER A 50 4.13 -5.35 6.48
C SER A 50 4.20 -6.87 6.34
N ASP A 51 3.38 -7.62 7.09
CA ASP A 51 3.35 -9.08 7.03
C ASP A 51 2.52 -9.58 5.84
N PHE A 52 1.48 -8.84 5.44
CA PHE A 52 0.63 -9.20 4.30
C PHE A 52 1.28 -8.87 2.94
N PHE A 53 2.21 -7.90 2.92
CA PHE A 53 2.91 -7.50 1.71
C PHE A 53 4.33 -8.03 1.65
N ALA A 54 4.55 -8.96 0.73
CA ALA A 54 5.90 -9.17 0.22
C ALA A 54 6.33 -7.92 -0.57
N PRO A 55 7.52 -7.35 -0.36
CA PRO A 55 8.03 -6.18 -1.09
C PRO A 55 7.95 -6.32 -2.62
N ASN A 56 7.91 -7.56 -3.11
CA ASN A 56 7.93 -7.92 -4.52
C ASN A 56 6.56 -7.81 -5.22
N THR A 57 5.48 -7.51 -4.49
CA THR A 57 4.14 -7.34 -5.07
C THR A 57 3.75 -5.88 -5.24
N ILE A 58 4.62 -4.94 -4.85
CA ILE A 58 4.36 -3.51 -4.96
C ILE A 58 4.65 -3.05 -6.39
N ASN A 59 3.59 -2.67 -7.10
CA ASN A 59 3.70 -2.12 -8.45
C ASN A 59 4.10 -0.64 -8.42
N HIS A 60 3.62 0.10 -7.42
CA HIS A 60 3.87 1.53 -7.32
C HIS A 60 3.84 1.99 -5.86
N LEU A 61 4.80 2.84 -5.52
CA LEU A 61 4.89 3.57 -4.26
C LEU A 61 4.94 5.06 -4.58
N SER A 62 4.02 5.82 -4.01
CA SER A 62 4.00 7.28 -4.10
C SER A 62 3.81 7.88 -2.72
N MET A 63 4.47 9.00 -2.45
CA MET A 63 4.38 9.70 -1.18
C MET A 63 4.14 11.17 -1.47
N ASN A 64 3.12 11.75 -0.82
CA ASN A 64 2.95 13.19 -0.76
C ASN A 64 3.09 13.67 0.70
N LYS A 65 2.90 14.97 0.94
CA LYS A 65 3.11 15.58 2.27
C LYS A 65 2.24 14.93 3.35
N ASP A 66 1.05 14.46 2.99
CA ASP A 66 0.00 14.07 3.92
C ASP A 66 -0.28 12.57 3.92
N LYS A 67 0.11 11.85 2.86
CA LYS A 67 -0.30 10.46 2.61
C LYS A 67 0.80 9.64 1.93
N VAL A 68 0.90 8.39 2.35
CA VAL A 68 1.64 7.35 1.62
C VAL A 68 0.65 6.51 0.84
N TYR A 69 0.93 6.30 -0.44
CA TYR A 69 0.14 5.49 -1.36
C TYR A 69 0.96 4.31 -1.86
N ILE A 70 0.39 3.12 -1.71
CA ILE A 70 0.96 1.90 -2.24
C ILE A 70 -0.09 1.21 -3.08
N THR A 71 0.26 0.84 -4.30
CA THR A 71 -0.57 -0.05 -5.12
C THR A 71 0.16 -1.35 -5.38
N SER A 72 -0.54 -2.46 -5.20
CA SER A 72 -0.05 -3.81 -5.48
C SER A 72 -1.08 -4.58 -6.29
N THR A 73 -0.62 -5.43 -7.21
CA THR A 73 -1.48 -6.48 -7.75
C THR A 73 -1.50 -7.61 -6.72
N GLY A 74 -2.69 -7.92 -6.21
CA GLY A 74 -2.91 -9.02 -5.28
C GLY A 74 -3.18 -10.33 -6.02
N ILE A 75 -3.69 -11.30 -5.27
CA ILE A 75 -4.22 -12.55 -5.82
C ILE A 75 -5.41 -12.21 -6.76
N ASP A 76 -5.52 -12.93 -7.87
CA ASP A 76 -6.58 -12.80 -8.89
C ASP A 76 -6.60 -11.47 -9.69
N ASP A 77 -5.42 -10.89 -9.99
CA ASP A 77 -5.26 -9.64 -10.75
C ASP A 77 -6.00 -8.42 -10.17
N VAL A 78 -6.41 -8.53 -8.91
CA VAL A 78 -7.05 -7.44 -8.17
C VAL A 78 -6.02 -6.37 -7.87
N SER A 79 -6.34 -5.13 -8.23
CA SER A 79 -5.55 -3.96 -7.81
C SER A 79 -5.95 -3.50 -6.41
N TRP A 80 -4.97 -3.47 -5.51
CA TRP A 80 -5.13 -2.98 -4.15
C TRP A 80 -4.46 -1.63 -3.98
N LYS A 81 -5.03 -0.77 -3.15
CA LYS A 81 -4.43 0.51 -2.74
C LYS A 81 -4.45 0.63 -1.23
N TYR A 82 -3.33 1.07 -0.70
CA TYR A 82 -3.11 1.21 0.72
C TYR A 82 -2.73 2.65 0.99
N GLU A 83 -3.45 3.25 1.91
CA GLU A 83 -3.32 4.65 2.26
C GLU A 83 -2.95 4.75 3.72
N LEU A 84 -1.77 5.30 3.99
CA LEU A 84 -1.39 5.75 5.33
C LEU A 84 -1.60 7.26 5.36
N ASP A 85 -2.54 7.71 6.17
CA ASP A 85 -2.56 9.12 6.55
C ASP A 85 -1.35 9.36 7.46
N ARG A 86 -0.50 10.32 7.09
CA ARG A 86 0.51 10.82 8.02
C ARG A 86 -0.27 11.53 9.12
N ILE A 87 -0.48 10.83 10.22
CA ILE A 87 -0.72 11.48 11.50
C ILE A 87 0.43 12.46 11.64
N SER A 88 0.12 13.75 11.73
CA SER A 88 1.10 14.79 12.04
C SER A 88 1.91 14.28 13.23
N GLU A 89 3.21 14.13 13.05
CA GLU A 89 4.11 14.04 14.20
C GLU A 89 3.94 15.39 14.93
N ASP A 90 3.15 15.39 16.00
CA ASP A 90 3.26 16.41 17.05
C ASP A 90 4.66 16.34 17.69
#